data_AF-A0A6V7L4H1-F1
#
_entry.id   AF-A0A6V7L4H1-F1
#
_cell.length_a   1.000
_cell.length_b   1.000
_cell.length_c   1.000
_cell.angle_alpha   90.00
_cell.angle_beta   90.00
_cell.angle_gamma   90.00
#
_symmetry.space_group_name_H-M   'P 1'
#
loop_
_entity.id
_entity.type
_entity.pdbx_description
1 polymer ?
#
loop_
_entity_poly.entity_id
_entity_poly.type
_entity_poly.pdbx_seq_one_letter_code
_entity_poly.pdbx_strand_id
1 'polypeptide(L)'
;DEDCPECDEIMEALEQIDGEADLFGIDFVKISSAESAAKYEIINVPSLVYFRKKIPLFYDGDLTQADRILQWLTSQDVFEIKNEIEEVNRKMLDKLLDENEFLTVFF
;
A
#
# COMPACT_ATOMS: atom_id res chain seq x y z
N ASP A 1 23.31 -8.99 1.70
CA ASP A 1 22.64 -9.51 0.48
C ASP A 1 22.85 -11.01 0.27
N GLU A 2 22.90 -11.81 1.34
CA GLU A 2 22.90 -13.27 1.21
C GLU A 2 21.90 -13.87 2.20
N ASP A 3 20.96 -14.63 1.64
CA ASP A 3 19.98 -15.54 2.26
C ASP A 3 18.86 -14.93 3.11
N CYS A 4 17.95 -14.21 2.45
CA CYS A 4 16.55 -14.15 2.87
C CYS A 4 15.73 -14.95 1.84
N PRO A 5 15.52 -16.26 2.05
CA PRO A 5 14.79 -17.11 1.10
C PRO A 5 13.37 -16.60 0.84
N GLU A 6 12.74 -16.07 1.89
CA GLU A 6 11.39 -15.53 1.85
C GLU A 6 11.32 -14.19 1.12
N CYS A 7 12.44 -13.48 0.93
CA CYS A 7 12.44 -12.20 0.25
C CYS A 7 12.15 -12.35 -1.25
N ASP A 8 12.59 -13.45 -1.88
CA ASP A 8 12.29 -13.72 -3.28
C ASP A 8 10.80 -14.05 -3.46
N GLU A 9 10.23 -14.84 -2.54
CA GLU A 9 8.80 -15.16 -2.53
C GLU A 9 7.94 -13.91 -2.32
N ILE A 10 8.34 -13.02 -1.41
CA ILE A 10 7.68 -11.74 -1.18
C ILE A 10 7.77 -10.85 -2.43
N MET A 11 8.94 -10.78 -3.08
CA MET A 11 9.09 -10.02 -4.32
C MET A 11 8.15 -10.53 -5.41
N GLU A 12 8.07 -11.84 -5.61
CA GLU A 12 7.15 -12.45 -6.58
C GLU A 12 5.68 -12.14 -6.24
N ALA A 13 5.31 -12.20 -4.95
CA ALA A 13 3.96 -11.84 -4.50
C ALA A 13 3.63 -10.35 -4.78
N LEU A 14 4.58 -9.43 -4.58
CA LEU A 14 4.36 -8.01 -4.86
C LEU A 14 4.26 -7.73 -6.37
N GLU A 15 5.06 -8.41 -7.20
CA GLU A 15 5.00 -8.29 -8.67
C GLU A 15 3.64 -8.76 -9.23
N GLN A 16 2.95 -9.70 -8.58
CA GLN A 16 1.62 -10.15 -9.00
C GLN A 16 0.55 -9.05 -8.91
N ILE A 17 0.68 -8.13 -7.96
CA ILE A 17 -0.33 -7.08 -7.71
C ILE A 17 0.07 -5.69 -8.21
N ASP A 18 1.34 -5.49 -8.59
CA ASP A 18 1.92 -4.21 -9.03
C ASP A 18 1.05 -3.52 -10.09
N GLY A 19 0.70 -4.24 -11.16
CA GLY A 19 -0.11 -3.68 -12.24
C GLY A 19 -1.56 -3.34 -11.84
N GLU A 20 -2.12 -3.99 -10.81
CA GLU A 20 -3.43 -3.61 -10.29
C GLU A 20 -3.32 -2.40 -9.35
N ALA A 21 -2.30 -2.37 -8.50
CA ALA A 21 -2.04 -1.24 -7.61
C ALA A 21 -1.78 0.07 -8.37
N ASP A 22 -1.11 0.00 -9.53
CA ASP A 22 -0.93 1.13 -10.46
C ASP A 22 -2.27 1.76 -10.89
N LEU A 23 -3.32 0.96 -11.08
CA LEU A 23 -4.65 1.47 -11.44
C LEU A 23 -5.26 2.32 -10.31
N PHE A 24 -4.85 2.06 -9.07
CA PHE A 24 -5.20 2.86 -7.89
C PHE A 24 -4.20 3.99 -7.62
N GLY A 25 -3.19 4.19 -8.48
CA GLY A 25 -2.19 5.24 -8.36
C GLY A 25 -1.16 4.96 -7.26
N ILE A 26 -0.87 3.69 -6.98
CA ILE A 26 0.09 3.26 -5.97
C ILE A 26 1.33 2.72 -6.64
N ASP A 27 2.42 3.48 -6.60
CA ASP A 27 3.71 3.06 -7.14
C ASP A 27 4.48 2.19 -6.12
N PHE A 28 5.02 1.05 -6.58
CA PHE A 28 5.90 0.22 -5.77
C PHE A 28 7.36 0.63 -5.90
N VAL A 29 8.05 0.73 -4.76
CA VAL A 29 9.49 1.01 -4.71
C VAL A 29 10.19 0.08 -3.72
N LYS A 30 11.33 -0.47 -4.14
CA LYS A 30 12.23 -1.24 -3.27
C LYS A 30 13.39 -0.37 -2.82
N ILE A 31 13.74 -0.45 -1.54
CA ILE A 31 14.87 0.28 -0.97
C ILE A 31 15.74 -0.62 -0.09
N SER A 32 17.06 -0.56 -0.26
CA SER A 32 18.05 -1.20 0.63
C SER A 32 18.93 -0.15 1.30
N SER A 33 18.33 0.70 2.13
CA SER A 33 19.02 1.79 2.82
C SER A 33 18.87 1.67 4.33
N ALA A 34 19.99 1.44 5.02
CA ALA A 34 20.05 1.41 6.48
C ALA A 34 19.66 2.76 7.11
N GLU A 35 19.99 3.87 6.44
CA GLU A 35 19.59 5.21 6.88
C GLU A 35 18.07 5.39 6.83
N SER A 36 17.43 4.92 5.75
CA SER A 36 15.98 4.99 5.61
C SER A 36 15.27 4.07 6.61
N ALA A 37 15.79 2.86 6.83
CA ALA A 37 15.27 1.96 7.85
C ALA A 37 15.32 2.59 9.25
N ALA A 38 16.46 3.20 9.62
CA ALA A 38 16.60 3.91 10.89
C ALA A 38 15.66 5.11 11.01
N LYS A 39 15.50 5.90 9.92
CA LYS A 39 14.64 7.09 9.89
C LYS A 39 13.17 6.78 10.15
N TYR A 40 12.69 5.66 9.62
CA TYR A 40 11.30 5.21 9.79
C TYR A 40 11.16 4.16 10.90
N GLU A 41 12.18 3.97 11.73
CA GLU A 41 12.19 3.04 12.86
C GLU A 41 11.84 1.58 12.46
N ILE A 42 12.25 1.18 11.26
CA ILE A 42 12.10 -0.18 10.75
C ILE A 42 13.17 -1.06 11.41
N ILE A 43 12.73 -1.91 12.33
CA ILE A 43 13.59 -2.84 13.06
C ILE A 43 13.71 -4.17 12.31
N ASN A 44 12.62 -4.63 11.69
CA ASN A 44 12.55 -5.91 11.01
C ASN A 44 12.48 -5.71 9.50
N VAL A 45 13.26 -6.49 8.76
CA VAL A 45 13.23 -6.53 7.29
C VAL A 45 13.00 -7.97 6.83
N PRO A 46 12.31 -8.21 5.70
CA PRO A 46 11.62 -7.21 4.87
C PRO A 46 10.39 -6.59 5.58
N SER A 47 10.06 -5.35 5.23
CA SER A 47 8.90 -4.61 5.73
C SER A 47 8.24 -3.86 4.57
N LEU A 48 6.90 -3.85 4.55
CA LEU A 48 6.12 -3.08 3.58
C LEU A 48 5.55 -1.83 4.26
N VAL A 49 5.81 -0.67 3.66
CA VAL A 49 5.37 0.64 4.17
C VAL A 49 4.68 1.39 3.05
N TYR A 50 3.42 1.75 3.26
CA TYR A 50 2.65 2.59 2.34
C TYR A 50 2.75 4.05 2.78
N PHE A 51 3.09 4.94 1.86
CA PHE A 51 3.22 6.38 2.14
C PHE A 51 2.05 7.15 1.53
N ARG A 52 1.25 7.79 2.37
CA ARG A 52 0.16 8.65 1.92
C ARG A 52 0.31 10.06 2.48
N LYS A 53 0.44 11.05 1.60
CA LYS A 53 0.77 12.45 1.98
C LYS A 53 1.94 12.53 2.97
N LYS A 54 2.97 11.70 2.77
CA LYS A 54 4.18 11.56 3.61
C LYS A 54 3.96 10.90 4.98
N ILE A 55 2.76 10.43 5.28
CA ILE A 55 2.47 9.63 6.49
C ILE A 55 2.75 8.15 6.16
N PRO A 56 3.65 7.49 6.90
CA PRO A 56 3.90 6.05 6.74
C PRO A 56 2.80 5.22 7.42
N LEU A 57 2.34 4.20 6.71
CA LEU A 57 1.46 3.15 7.23
C LEU A 57 2.17 1.81 7.05
N PHE A 58 2.38 1.09 8.14
CA PHE A 58 3.07 -0.20 8.14
C PHE A 58 2.05 -1.32 7.91
N TYR A 59 2.40 -2.24 7.02
CA TYR A 59 1.66 -3.48 6.88
C TYR A 59 2.16 -4.48 7.92
N ASP A 60 1.25 -5.05 8.71
CA ASP A 60 1.52 -6.01 9.78
C ASP A 60 1.13 -7.45 9.42
N GLY A 61 0.58 -7.66 8.21
CA GLY A 61 0.19 -8.97 7.70
C GLY A 61 1.33 -9.74 7.04
N ASP A 62 0.96 -10.89 6.46
CA ASP A 62 1.87 -11.79 5.74
C ASP A 62 2.18 -11.25 4.34
N LEU A 63 3.46 -10.99 4.08
CA LEU A 63 3.95 -10.41 2.82
C LEU A 63 3.92 -11.39 1.63
N THR A 64 3.71 -12.69 1.88
CA THR A 64 3.55 -13.70 0.83
C THR A 64 2.13 -13.74 0.27
N GLN A 65 1.16 -13.12 0.97
CA GLN A 65 -0.25 -13.13 0.60
C GLN A 65 -0.61 -11.89 -0.23
N ALA A 66 -0.25 -11.89 -1.51
CA ALA A 66 -0.44 -10.78 -2.44
C ALA A 66 -1.86 -10.19 -2.42
N ASP A 67 -2.90 -11.04 -2.46
CA ASP A 67 -4.30 -10.62 -2.42
C ASP A 67 -4.65 -9.81 -1.17
N ARG A 68 -4.08 -10.18 -0.01
CA ARG A 68 -4.32 -9.47 1.26
C ARG A 68 -3.63 -8.12 1.29
N ILE A 69 -2.44 -8.02 0.69
CA ILE A 69 -1.72 -6.75 0.57
C ILE A 69 -2.50 -5.80 -0.32
N LEU A 70 -2.97 -6.27 -1.49
CA LEU A 70 -3.78 -5.46 -2.40
C LEU A 70 -5.10 -5.03 -1.76
N GLN A 71 -5.78 -5.94 -1.05
CA GLN A 71 -7.00 -5.60 -0.32
C GLN A 71 -6.73 -4.51 0.74
N TRP A 72 -5.62 -4.60 1.46
CA TRP A 72 -5.22 -3.59 2.44
C TRP A 72 -4.91 -2.25 1.76
N LEU A 73 -4.05 -2.24 0.73
CA LEU A 73 -3.67 -1.04 -0.02
C LEU A 73 -4.87 -0.30 -0.61
N THR A 74 -5.91 -1.05 -0.98
CA THR A 74 -7.12 -0.49 -1.59
C THR A 74 -8.28 -0.34 -0.60
N SER A 75 -8.08 -0.63 0.68
CA SER A 75 -9.15 -0.56 1.68
C SER A 75 -9.56 0.88 1.96
N GLN A 76 -10.83 1.08 2.30
CA GLN A 76 -11.34 2.38 2.71
C GLN A 76 -10.57 2.95 3.90
N ASP A 77 -10.17 2.13 4.88
CA ASP A 77 -9.38 2.57 6.03
C ASP A 77 -8.01 3.15 5.64
N VAL A 78 -7.38 2.62 4.59
CA VAL A 78 -6.13 3.14 4.04
C VAL A 78 -6.39 4.38 3.16
N PHE A 79 -7.55 4.44 2.52
CA PHE A 79 -8.03 5.56 1.71
C PHE A 79 -8.69 6.71 2.49
N GLU A 80 -9.00 6.56 3.76
CA GLU A 80 -9.58 7.64 4.56
C GLU A 80 -8.47 8.47 5.21
N ILE A 81 -8.49 9.80 5.02
CA ILE A 81 -7.70 10.72 5.83
C ILE A 81 -8.67 11.53 6.68
N LYS A 82 -8.65 11.30 7.99
CA LYS A 82 -9.58 11.97 8.91
C LYS A 82 -9.52 13.48 8.75
N ASN A 83 -10.71 14.07 8.57
CA ASN A 83 -10.93 15.52 8.41
C ASN A 83 -10.44 16.11 7.09
N GLU A 84 -10.30 15.31 6.04
CA GLU A 84 -9.95 15.78 4.70
C GLU A 84 -10.86 15.15 3.64
N ILE A 85 -11.11 15.86 2.54
CA ILE A 85 -11.77 15.27 1.36
C ILE A 85 -10.73 14.44 0.61
N GLU A 86 -11.06 13.18 0.30
CA GLU A 86 -10.19 12.28 -0.41
C GLU A 86 -10.02 12.72 -1.87
N GLU A 87 -8.76 12.96 -2.27
CA GLU A 87 -8.41 13.08 -3.68
C GLU A 87 -8.28 11.66 -4.25
N VAL A 88 -9.12 11.36 -5.24
CA VAL A 88 -9.25 10.01 -5.80
C VAL A 88 -9.16 10.04 -7.32
N ASN A 89 -8.55 9.00 -7.88
CA ASN A 89 -8.64 8.75 -9.32
C ASN A 89 -9.97 8.05 -9.66
N ARG A 90 -10.22 7.82 -10.96
CA ARG A 90 -11.48 7.20 -11.40
C ARG A 90 -11.69 5.79 -10.83
N LYS A 91 -10.64 4.97 -10.76
CA LYS A 91 -10.72 3.59 -10.26
C LYS A 91 -11.06 3.56 -8.76
N MET A 92 -10.46 4.46 -7.99
CA MET A 92 -10.76 4.66 -6.58
C MET A 92 -12.18 5.17 -6.37
N LEU A 93 -12.65 6.11 -7.20
CA LEU A 93 -14.03 6.61 -7.14
C LEU A 93 -15.05 5.50 -7.40
N ASP A 94 -14.83 4.67 -8.42
CA ASP A 94 -15.70 3.54 -8.73
C ASP A 94 -15.82 2.59 -7.51
N LYS A 95 -14.69 2.33 -6.81
CA LYS A 95 -14.70 1.53 -5.58
C LYS A 95 -15.49 2.19 -4.44
N LEU A 96 -15.32 3.50 -4.22
CA LEU A 96 -16.07 4.22 -3.19
C LEU A 96 -17.57 4.21 -3.45
N LEU A 97 -17.99 4.29 -4.73
CA LEU A 97 -19.39 4.19 -5.13
C LEU A 97 -19.98 2.80 -4.86
N ASP A 98 -19.19 1.74 -5.02
CA ASP A 98 -19.62 0.37 -4.76
C ASP A 98 -19.73 0.07 -3.25
N GLU A 99 -18.86 0.67 -2.43
CA GLU A 99 -18.78 0.40 -0.98
C GLU A 99 -19.70 1.28 -0.12
N ASN A 100 -20.10 2.47 -0.61
CA ASN A 100 -20.85 3.46 0.18
C ASN A 100 -22.23 3.76 -0.42
N GLU A 101 -23.29 3.66 0.40
CA GLU A 101 -24.66 4.01 -0.02
C GLU A 101 -24.82 5.51 -0.30
N PHE A 102 -24.07 6.35 0.40
CA PHE A 102 -24.12 7.80 0.29
C PHE A 102 -22.71 8.36 0.06
N LEU A 103 -22.49 9.00 -1.08
CA LEU A 103 -21.22 9.63 -1.44
C LEU A 103 -21.47 11.03 -2.03
N THR A 104 -20.66 12.02 -1.64
CA THR A 104 -20.66 13.35 -2.26
C THR A 104 -19.35 13.54 -3.00
N VAL A 105 -19.42 13.89 -4.29
CA VAL A 105 -18.25 14.09 -5.14
C VAL A 105 -18.16 15.57 -5.53
N PHE A 106 -16.97 16.15 -5.36
CA PHE A 106 -16.65 17.53 -5.75
C PHE A 106 -15.69 17.51 -6.96
N PHE A 107 -16.02 18.24 -8.03
CA PHE A 107 -15.28 18.30 -9.30
C PHE A 107 -14.68 19.68 -9.54
#